data_AF-A0A9X3V4G8-F1
#
_entry.id   AF-A0A9X3V4G8-F1
#
_cell.length_a   1.000
_cell.length_b   1.000
_cell.length_c   1.000
_cell.angle_alpha   90.00
_cell.angle_beta   90.00
_cell.angle_gamma   90.00
#
_symmetry.space_group_name_H-M   'P 1'
#
loop_
_entity.id
_entity.type
_entity.pdbx_description
1 polymer ?
#
loop_
_entity_poly.entity_id
_entity_poly.type
_entity_poly.pdbx_seq_one_letter_code
_entity_poly.pdbx_strand_id
1 'polypeptide(L)'
;MLTKDKDRTKTNVERQVDLNDRAYNAIRRQRARTEAAGREVFWNPNTGKPFIDEQSQRRVWRAALRKAGVRYRAPKECRDTSVTLALMAGANPMWVALQHGHSVQVMMRDYAKWIPSADRGANRAAVNAAISGPAQDQKKAI
;
A
#
# COMPACT_ATOMS: atom_id res chain seq x y z
N MET A 1 -1.78 -0.77 31.62
CA MET A 1 -2.04 0.62 31.22
C MET A 1 -2.53 0.58 29.77
N LEU A 2 -3.85 0.60 29.53
CA LEU A 2 -4.39 0.64 28.17
C LEU A 2 -4.06 2.00 27.57
N THR A 3 -3.37 2.01 26.44
CA THR A 3 -3.04 3.23 25.70
C THR A 3 -4.35 3.89 25.26
N LYS A 4 -4.63 5.11 25.73
CA LYS A 4 -5.71 5.97 25.22
C LYS A 4 -5.65 6.01 23.69
N ASP A 5 -6.82 6.01 23.04
CA ASP A 5 -6.91 6.33 21.62
C ASP A 5 -6.16 7.63 21.37
N LYS A 6 -5.20 7.59 20.44
CA LYS A 6 -4.48 8.78 20.02
C LYS A 6 -5.34 9.43 18.95
N ASP A 7 -5.93 10.58 19.26
CA ASP A 7 -6.62 11.44 18.28
C ASP A 7 -5.71 12.00 17.18
N ARG A 8 -4.47 11.52 17.08
CA ARG A 8 -3.45 12.08 16.20
C ARG A 8 -2.50 11.01 15.68
N THR A 9 -2.18 11.11 14.39
CA THR A 9 -1.10 10.34 13.79
C THR A 9 0.24 10.71 14.46
N LYS A 10 1.20 9.77 14.47
CA LYS A 10 2.52 9.96 15.11
C LYS A 10 3.26 11.23 14.64
N THR A 11 2.94 11.71 13.44
CA THR A 11 3.55 12.89 12.82
C THR A 11 2.56 14.05 12.60
N ASN A 12 1.29 13.92 12.99
CA ASN A 12 0.22 14.87 12.66
C ASN A 12 0.08 15.16 11.14
N VAL A 13 0.39 14.16 10.30
CA VAL A 13 0.29 14.29 8.84
C VAL A 13 -0.81 13.36 8.35
N GLU A 14 -1.91 13.95 7.94
CA GLU A 14 -2.95 13.27 7.17
C GLU A 14 -2.45 12.96 5.77
N ARG A 15 -2.95 11.88 5.18
CA ARG A 15 -2.66 11.52 3.79
C ARG A 15 -3.83 10.78 3.20
N GLN A 16 -4.07 11.03 1.94
CA GLN A 16 -4.94 10.20 1.13
C GLN A 16 -4.16 8.96 0.71
N VAL A 17 -4.83 7.80 0.74
CA VAL A 17 -4.25 6.53 0.33
C VAL A 17 -5.18 5.91 -0.69
N ASP A 18 -4.72 5.87 -1.94
CA ASP A 18 -5.40 5.12 -3.00
C ASP A 18 -5.46 3.62 -2.65
N LEU A 19 -6.67 3.08 -2.57
CA LEU A 19 -6.90 1.66 -2.36
C LEU A 19 -6.84 0.93 -3.70
N ASN A 20 -6.01 -0.11 -3.78
CA ASN A 20 -6.15 -1.07 -4.87
C ASN A 20 -7.45 -1.86 -4.73
N ASP A 21 -7.87 -2.53 -5.81
CA ASP A 21 -9.15 -3.26 -5.86
C ASP A 21 -9.28 -4.28 -4.73
N ARG A 22 -8.19 -4.96 -4.38
CA ARG A 22 -8.19 -5.96 -3.31
C ARG A 22 -8.46 -5.32 -1.94
N ALA A 23 -7.84 -4.20 -1.64
CA ALA A 23 -8.04 -3.45 -0.40
C ALA A 23 -9.44 -2.81 -0.36
N TYR A 24 -9.86 -2.19 -1.46
CA TYR A 24 -11.19 -1.61 -1.61
C TYR A 24 -12.29 -2.66 -1.38
N ASN A 25 -12.18 -3.83 -2.02
CA ASN A 25 -13.13 -4.93 -1.83
C ASN A 25 -13.12 -5.50 -0.39
N ALA A 26 -11.97 -5.50 0.29
CA ALA A 26 -11.91 -5.87 1.70
C ALA A 26 -12.70 -4.89 2.58
N ILE A 27 -12.51 -3.58 2.38
CA ILE A 27 -13.24 -2.54 3.11
C ILE A 27 -14.73 -2.58 2.77
N ARG A 28 -15.12 -2.79 1.51
CA ARG A 28 -16.53 -2.94 1.12
C ARG A 28 -17.23 -4.10 1.83
N ARG A 29 -16.58 -5.27 1.92
CA ARG A 29 -17.12 -6.41 2.66
C ARG A 29 -17.26 -6.12 4.15
N GLN A 30 -16.35 -5.34 4.71
CA GLN A 30 -16.42 -4.92 6.10
C GLN A 30 -17.54 -3.91 6.34
N ARG A 31 -17.70 -2.93 5.44
CA ARG A 31 -18.76 -1.92 5.47
C ARG A 31 -20.15 -2.57 5.58
N ALA A 32 -20.41 -3.61 4.79
CA ALA A 32 -21.68 -4.36 4.86
C ALA A 32 -21.99 -4.97 6.25
N ARG A 33 -21.00 -5.11 7.13
CA ARG A 33 -21.14 -5.67 8.48
C ARG A 33 -21.20 -4.61 9.59
N THR A 34 -20.59 -3.45 9.37
CA THR A 34 -20.42 -2.42 10.41
C THR A 34 -21.28 -1.19 10.18
N GLU A 35 -21.57 -0.84 8.93
CA GLU A 35 -22.24 0.42 8.58
C GLU A 35 -23.67 0.50 9.11
N ALA A 36 -24.48 -0.54 8.89
CA ALA A 36 -25.88 -0.55 9.33
C ALA A 36 -26.02 -0.42 10.86
N ALA A 37 -24.98 -0.80 11.60
CA ALA A 37 -24.93 -0.70 13.06
C ALA A 37 -24.24 0.59 13.55
N GLY A 38 -23.86 1.51 12.66
CA GLY A 38 -23.13 2.73 13.02
C GLY A 38 -21.76 2.47 13.65
N ARG A 39 -21.15 1.31 13.39
CA ARG A 39 -19.89 0.88 14.00
C ARG A 39 -18.69 1.33 13.19
N GLU A 40 -17.57 1.48 13.88
CA GLU A 40 -16.25 1.69 13.30
C GLU A 40 -15.89 0.58 12.31
N VAL A 41 -15.08 0.95 11.30
CA VAL A 41 -14.67 0.02 10.24
C VAL A 41 -14.01 -1.24 10.82
N PHE A 42 -13.13 -1.11 11.82
CA PHE A 42 -12.42 -2.23 12.42
C PHE A 42 -13.05 -2.67 13.75
N TRP A 43 -14.05 -3.55 13.65
CA TRP A 43 -14.78 -4.10 14.79
C TRP A 43 -14.22 -5.45 15.23
N ASN A 44 -14.08 -5.67 16.54
CA ASN A 44 -13.64 -6.94 17.11
C ASN A 44 -14.86 -7.85 17.39
N PRO A 45 -15.01 -8.97 16.65
CA PRO A 45 -16.17 -9.86 16.82
C PRO A 45 -16.15 -10.62 18.15
N ASN A 46 -14.99 -10.80 18.79
CA ASN A 46 -14.89 -11.55 20.05
C ASN A 46 -15.31 -10.71 21.27
N THR A 47 -15.17 -9.38 21.18
CA THR A 47 -15.46 -8.48 22.30
C THR A 47 -16.67 -7.60 22.06
N GLY A 48 -17.20 -7.56 20.83
CA GLY A 48 -18.29 -6.65 20.47
C GLY A 48 -17.91 -5.18 20.66
N LYS A 49 -16.65 -4.81 20.41
CA LYS A 49 -16.12 -3.45 20.56
C LYS A 49 -15.14 -3.14 19.41
N PRO A 50 -14.82 -1.87 19.12
CA PRO A 50 -13.78 -1.53 18.15
C PRO A 50 -12.41 -2.03 18.58
N PHE A 51 -11.51 -2.26 17.63
CA PHE A 51 -10.09 -2.47 17.94
C PHE A 51 -9.43 -1.15 18.37
N ILE A 52 -9.25 -0.96 19.67
CA ILE A 52 -8.61 0.24 20.25
C ILE A 52 -7.15 0.01 20.68
N ASP A 53 -6.71 -1.25 20.77
CA ASP A 53 -5.39 -1.59 21.30
C ASP A 53 -4.59 -2.53 20.39
N GLU A 54 -3.27 -2.38 20.43
CA GLU A 54 -2.36 -3.18 19.61
C GLU A 54 -2.33 -4.65 20.05
N GLN A 55 -2.57 -4.98 21.32
CA GLN A 55 -2.47 -6.36 21.80
C GLN A 55 -3.61 -7.22 21.25
N SER A 56 -4.84 -6.71 21.24
CA SER A 56 -5.99 -7.40 20.64
C SER A 56 -5.80 -7.60 19.14
N GLN A 57 -5.31 -6.59 18.43
CA GLN A 57 -4.93 -6.70 17.01
C GLN A 57 -3.84 -7.76 16.79
N ARG A 58 -2.78 -7.78 17.61
CA ARG A 58 -1.69 -8.77 17.55
C ARG A 58 -2.18 -10.20 17.82
N ARG A 59 -3.16 -10.40 18.71
CA ARG A 59 -3.76 -11.73 18.95
C ARG A 59 -4.46 -12.25 17.69
N VAL A 60 -5.28 -11.41 17.06
CA VAL A 60 -5.97 -11.77 15.81
C VAL A 60 -4.96 -12.01 14.69
N TRP A 61 -3.93 -11.19 14.59
CA TRP A 61 -2.85 -11.35 13.61
C TRP A 61 -2.12 -12.69 13.75
N ARG A 62 -1.71 -13.07 14.97
CA ARG A 62 -1.08 -14.38 15.22
C ARG A 62 -1.98 -15.54 14.84
N ALA A 63 -3.27 -15.46 15.17
CA ALA A 63 -4.24 -16.48 14.80
C ALA A 63 -4.41 -16.58 13.28
N ALA A 64 -4.45 -15.45 12.58
CA ALA A 64 -4.53 -15.39 11.12
C ALA A 64 -3.29 -16.03 10.46
N LEU A 65 -2.08 -15.68 10.93
CA LEU A 65 -0.83 -16.26 10.41
C LEU A 65 -0.77 -17.78 10.64
N ARG A 66 -1.14 -18.26 11.84
CA ARG A 66 -1.19 -19.70 12.14
C ARG A 66 -2.17 -20.43 11.23
N LYS A 67 -3.36 -19.87 11.00
CA LYS A 67 -4.37 -20.47 10.10
C LYS A 67 -3.89 -20.48 8.64
N ALA A 68 -3.09 -19.49 8.24
CA ALA A 68 -2.48 -19.43 6.92
C ALA A 68 -1.21 -20.30 6.76
N GLY A 69 -0.75 -20.97 7.82
CA GLY A 69 0.49 -21.76 7.79
C GLY A 69 1.77 -20.91 7.70
N VAL A 70 1.71 -19.62 8.04
CA VAL A 70 2.82 -18.68 7.91
C VAL A 70 3.50 -18.48 9.26
N ARG A 71 4.84 -18.53 9.29
CA ARG A 71 5.63 -18.18 10.49
C ARG A 71 5.33 -16.75 10.94
N TYR A 72 5.39 -16.51 12.25
CA TYR A 72 5.17 -15.17 12.78
C TYR A 72 6.03 -14.09 12.09
N ARG A 73 5.36 -13.01 11.70
CA ARG A 73 5.92 -11.75 11.17
C ARG A 73 5.26 -10.59 11.89
N ALA A 74 5.98 -9.50 12.12
CA ALA A 74 5.36 -8.29 12.65
C ALA A 74 4.42 -7.68 11.59
N PRO A 75 3.27 -7.08 11.97
CA PRO A 75 2.38 -6.42 11.00
C PRO A 75 3.08 -5.33 10.17
N LYS A 76 4.12 -4.69 10.72
CA LYS A 76 4.94 -3.71 10.01
C LYS A 76 5.56 -4.29 8.72
N GLU A 77 5.90 -5.57 8.69
CA GLU A 77 6.46 -6.24 7.50
C GLU A 77 5.48 -6.22 6.31
N CYS A 78 4.17 -6.20 6.57
CA CYS A 78 3.18 -6.09 5.49
C CYS A 78 3.27 -4.75 4.76
N ARG A 79 3.60 -3.67 5.48
CA ARG A 79 3.84 -2.35 4.91
C ARG A 79 5.12 -2.32 4.07
N ASP A 80 6.16 -2.98 4.55
CA ASP A 80 7.41 -3.09 3.79
C ASP A 80 7.20 -3.93 2.52
N THR A 81 6.42 -5.01 2.61
CA THR A 81 6.02 -5.85 1.48
C THR A 81 5.14 -5.10 0.47
N SER A 82 4.22 -4.24 0.90
CA SER A 82 3.38 -3.48 -0.04
C SER A 82 4.19 -2.47 -0.86
N VAL A 83 5.22 -1.85 -0.27
CA VAL A 83 6.15 -0.98 -0.99
C VAL A 83 6.94 -1.77 -2.02
N THR A 84 7.56 -2.89 -1.64
CA THR A 84 8.38 -3.66 -2.57
C THR A 84 7.55 -4.23 -3.72
N LEU A 85 6.35 -4.75 -3.46
CA LEU A 85 5.45 -5.24 -4.49
C LEU A 85 5.05 -4.14 -5.48
N ALA A 86 4.74 -2.93 -5.00
CA ALA A 86 4.40 -1.82 -5.89
C ALA A 86 5.58 -1.41 -6.79
N LEU A 87 6.78 -1.32 -6.22
CA LEU A 87 7.99 -0.99 -6.99
C LEU A 87 8.33 -2.07 -8.02
N MET A 88 8.27 -3.35 -7.62
CA MET A 88 8.50 -4.49 -8.53
C MET A 88 7.45 -4.56 -9.66
N ALA A 89 6.25 -4.04 -9.43
CA ALA A 89 5.23 -3.91 -10.46
C ALA A 89 5.49 -2.75 -11.44
N GLY A 90 6.47 -1.89 -11.16
CA GLY A 90 6.82 -0.72 -11.97
C GLY A 90 6.07 0.55 -11.56
N ALA A 91 5.47 0.59 -10.38
CA ALA A 91 4.80 1.80 -9.90
C ALA A 91 5.81 2.94 -9.67
N ASN A 92 5.36 4.18 -9.90
CA ASN A 92 6.18 5.36 -9.69
C ASN A 92 6.67 5.43 -8.23
N PRO A 93 7.99 5.47 -7.97
CA PRO A 93 8.53 5.48 -6.61
C PRO A 93 8.02 6.64 -5.75
N MET A 94 7.76 7.82 -6.33
CA MET A 94 7.19 8.94 -5.59
C MET A 94 5.74 8.72 -5.20
N TRP A 95 4.94 8.14 -6.09
CA TRP A 95 3.57 7.76 -5.73
C TRP A 95 3.61 6.74 -4.58
N VAL A 96 4.44 5.71 -4.66
CA VAL A 96 4.60 4.72 -3.57
C VAL A 96 5.05 5.38 -2.27
N ALA A 97 5.95 6.37 -2.34
CA ALA A 97 6.41 7.13 -1.18
C ALA A 97 5.25 7.86 -0.49
N LEU A 98 4.39 8.55 -1.24
CA LEU A 98 3.24 9.29 -0.71
C LEU A 98 2.22 8.35 -0.06
N GLN A 99 1.91 7.23 -0.70
CA GLN A 99 0.97 6.22 -0.22
C GLN A 99 1.34 5.66 1.17
N HIS A 100 2.64 5.48 1.41
CA HIS A 100 3.13 4.99 2.69
C HIS A 100 3.54 6.17 3.59
N GLY A 101 3.75 7.36 3.04
CA GLY A 101 4.47 8.53 3.58
C GLY A 101 5.83 8.17 4.14
N HIS A 102 6.67 7.69 3.22
CA HIS A 102 8.12 7.68 3.35
C HIS A 102 8.68 8.99 2.79
N SER A 103 9.78 9.47 3.36
CA SER A 103 10.56 10.52 2.71
C SER A 103 11.28 9.96 1.49
N VAL A 104 11.67 10.83 0.55
CA VAL A 104 12.48 10.46 -0.61
C VAL A 104 13.77 9.75 -0.17
N GLN A 105 14.40 10.23 0.91
CA GLN A 105 15.60 9.63 1.48
C GLN A 105 15.38 8.19 1.93
N VAL A 106 14.25 7.90 2.59
CA VAL A 106 13.89 6.53 2.99
C VAL A 106 13.65 5.66 1.77
N MET A 107 12.95 6.17 0.76
CA MET A 107 12.71 5.43 -0.49
C MET A 107 14.01 5.04 -1.19
N MET A 108 14.92 5.99 -1.31
CA MET A 108 16.22 5.77 -1.95
C MET A 108 17.10 4.81 -1.15
N ARG A 109 17.14 4.95 0.18
CA ARG A 109 17.97 4.11 1.06
C ARG A 109 17.48 2.66 1.12
N ASP A 110 16.18 2.44 1.35
CA ASP A 110 15.66 1.13 1.74
C ASP A 110 15.08 0.34 0.55
N TYR A 111 14.57 1.04 -0.47
CA TYR A 111 13.73 0.43 -1.51
C TYR A 111 14.23 0.61 -2.95
N ALA A 112 15.21 1.48 -3.20
CA ALA A 112 15.71 1.74 -4.56
C ALA A 112 16.18 0.47 -5.30
N LYS A 113 16.67 -0.54 -4.56
CA LYS A 113 17.09 -1.83 -5.13
C LYS A 113 16.00 -2.59 -5.90
N TRP A 114 14.72 -2.27 -5.68
CA TRP A 114 13.59 -2.92 -6.34
C TRP A 114 13.10 -2.19 -7.61
N ILE A 115 13.69 -1.04 -7.93
CA ILE A 115 13.28 -0.21 -9.08
C ILE A 115 13.86 -0.76 -10.41
N PRO A 116 15.18 -1.08 -10.52
CA PRO A 116 15.76 -1.45 -11.81
C PRO A 116 15.15 -2.72 -12.43
N SER A 117 14.82 -3.72 -11.61
CA SER A 117 14.25 -4.98 -12.09
C SER A 117 12.83 -4.83 -12.65
N ALA A 118 12.12 -3.78 -12.25
CA ALA A 118 10.76 -3.52 -12.70
C ALA A 118 10.69 -2.82 -14.07
N ASP A 119 11.77 -2.12 -14.47
CA ASP A 119 11.80 -1.30 -15.68
C ASP A 119 11.51 -2.10 -16.95
N ARG A 120 12.11 -3.28 -17.09
CA ARG A 120 11.94 -4.15 -18.28
C ARG A 120 12.12 -3.40 -19.61
N GLY A 121 12.97 -2.38 -19.65
CA GLY A 121 13.25 -1.56 -20.83
C GLY A 121 12.24 -0.43 -21.11
N ALA A 122 11.26 -0.21 -20.23
CA ALA A 122 10.26 0.84 -20.38
C ALA A 122 10.87 2.23 -20.40
N ASN A 123 11.87 2.51 -19.55
CA ASN A 123 12.58 3.79 -19.49
C ASN A 123 13.25 4.10 -20.84
N ARG A 124 13.96 3.13 -21.42
CA ARG A 124 14.60 3.31 -22.73
C ARG A 124 13.56 3.54 -23.84
N ALA A 125 12.47 2.78 -23.83
CA ALA A 125 11.40 2.95 -24.81
C ALA A 125 10.75 4.34 -24.70
N ALA A 126 10.49 4.83 -23.49
CA ALA A 126 9.92 6.15 -23.25
C ALA A 126 10.87 7.27 -23.71
N VAL A 127 12.16 7.17 -23.41
CA VAL A 127 13.17 8.13 -23.88
C VAL A 127 13.23 8.15 -25.41
N ASN A 128 13.27 6.98 -26.06
CA ASN A 128 13.28 6.90 -27.52
C ASN A 128 12.02 7.53 -28.13
N ALA A 129 10.85 7.25 -27.56
CA ALA A 129 9.58 7.84 -28.02
C ALA A 129 9.56 9.37 -27.89
N ALA A 130 10.13 9.91 -26.81
CA ALA A 130 10.19 11.36 -26.59
C ALA A 130 11.16 12.08 -27.54
N ILE A 131 12.30 11.45 -27.86
CA ILE A 131 13.36 12.07 -28.67
C ILE A 131 13.12 11.91 -30.17
N SER A 132 12.48 10.83 -30.62
CA SER A 132 12.41 10.49 -32.06
C SER A 132 11.47 11.38 -32.91
N GLY A 133 10.77 12.34 -32.31
CA GLY A 133 9.81 13.20 -33.01
C GLY A 133 8.61 12.45 -33.61
N PRO A 134 7.51 13.12 -34.01
CA PRO A 134 6.44 12.45 -34.73
C PRO A 134 7.01 11.91 -36.05
N ALA A 135 6.72 10.64 -36.35
CA ALA A 135 7.09 10.03 -37.62
C ALA A 135 6.63 10.95 -38.75
N GLN A 136 7.58 11.42 -39.58
CA GLN A 136 7.20 12.16 -40.77
C GLN A 136 6.35 11.23 -41.63
N ASP A 137 5.07 11.59 -41.79
CA ASP A 137 4.19 10.99 -42.78
C ASP A 137 4.92 11.03 -44.12
N GLN A 138 5.40 9.87 -44.56
CA GLN A 138 5.78 9.67 -45.95
C GLN A 138 4.51 9.85 -46.77
N LYS A 139 4.28 11.08 -47.23
CA LYS A 139 3.36 11.37 -48.33
C LYS A 139 3.72 10.38 -49.45
N LYS A 140 2.79 9.45 -49.71
CA LYS A 140 2.77 8.70 -50.97
C LYS A 140 2.74 9.72 -52.10
N ALA A 141 3.90 9.95 -52.70
CA ALA A 141 4.00 10.56 -54.01
C ALA A 141 3.62 9.48 -55.03
N ILE A 142 2.49 9.75 -55.69
CA ILE A 142 1.98 9.32 -57.00
C ILE A 142 2.80 8.24 -57.71
#